data_AF-A0A9D7D6S3-F1
#
_entry.id   AF-A0A9D7D6S3-F1
#
_cell.length_a   1.000
_cell.length_b   1.000
_cell.length_c   1.000
_cell.angle_alpha   90.00
_cell.angle_beta   90.00
_cell.angle_gamma   90.00
#
_symmetry.space_group_name_H-M   'P 1'
#
loop_
_entity.id
_entity.type
_entity.pdbx_description
1 polymer ?
#
loop_
_entity_poly.entity_id
_entity_poly.type
_entity_poly.pdbx_seq_one_letter_code
_entity_poly.pdbx_strand_id
1 'polypeptide(L)'
;MKARKGMAAAGLMAAAFLVGLGLAWNAGLFSGAATAAAAESAAMREEAARRAEQLAFTEVYLRHETKEMRVANGETLAGLLARAGASSSDTNAAMSSISDVYNPRRLRPGQAISLYFQRDGADAQLTGIAFRSEPGASVTANRTTTVRALLR
;
A
#
# COMPACT_ATOMS: atom_id res chain seq x y z
N MET A 1 -7.39 74.53 42.60
CA MET A 1 -7.52 73.79 41.32
C MET A 1 -6.15 73.24 40.88
N LYS A 2 -5.82 71.99 41.21
CA LYS A 2 -4.58 71.29 40.78
C LYS A 2 -4.87 69.79 40.65
N ALA A 3 -5.57 69.39 39.58
CA ALA A 3 -5.90 67.97 39.37
C ALA A 3 -6.01 67.57 37.87
N ARG A 4 -5.48 68.38 36.93
CA ARG A 4 -5.63 68.12 35.49
C ARG A 4 -4.34 67.77 34.74
N LYS A 5 -3.21 67.59 35.44
CA LYS A 5 -1.92 67.26 34.81
C LYS A 5 -1.63 65.75 34.70
N GLY A 6 -2.29 64.90 35.50
CA GLY A 6 -2.07 63.45 35.48
C GLY A 6 -2.71 62.72 34.29
N MET A 7 -3.88 63.17 33.82
CA MET A 7 -4.61 62.48 32.75
C MET A 7 -3.98 62.66 31.36
N ALA A 8 -3.25 63.75 31.11
CA ALA A 8 -2.59 64.00 29.82
C ALA A 8 -1.40 63.05 29.58
N ALA A 9 -0.63 62.75 30.63
CA ALA A 9 0.49 61.82 30.54
C ALA A 9 0.02 60.36 30.36
N ALA A 10 -1.08 59.99 31.03
CA ALA A 10 -1.68 58.66 30.86
C ALA A 10 -2.25 58.44 29.45
N GLY A 11 -2.89 59.45 28.86
CA GLY A 11 -3.43 59.38 27.50
C GLY A 11 -2.36 59.18 26.41
N LEU A 12 -1.22 59.87 26.54
CA LEU A 12 -0.10 59.73 25.59
C LEU A 12 0.57 58.35 25.64
N MET A 13 0.75 57.78 26.83
CA MET A 13 1.28 56.43 26.98
C MET A 13 0.35 55.36 26.40
N ALA A 14 -0.97 55.52 26.57
CA ALA A 14 -1.95 54.61 25.99
C ALA A 14 -1.95 54.65 24.45
N ALA A 15 -1.83 55.84 23.86
CA ALA A 15 -1.76 56.00 22.40
C ALA A 15 -0.50 55.36 21.81
N ALA A 16 0.66 55.56 22.43
CA ALA A 16 1.92 54.93 22.01
C ALA A 16 1.84 53.39 22.09
N PHE A 17 1.20 52.85 23.13
CA PHE A 17 0.97 51.40 23.25
C PHE A 17 0.09 50.84 22.13
N LEU A 18 -1.01 51.51 21.77
CA LEU A 18 -1.90 51.07 20.70
C LEU A 18 -1.23 51.11 19.32
N VAL A 19 -0.40 52.13 19.06
CA VAL A 19 0.37 52.23 17.82
C VAL A 19 1.44 51.13 17.76
N GLY A 20 2.16 50.89 18.85
CA GLY A 20 3.14 49.81 18.94
C GLY A 20 2.51 48.43 18.75
N LEU A 21 1.33 48.20 19.36
CA LEU A 21 0.58 46.96 19.22
C LEU A 21 0.07 46.77 17.77
N GLY A 22 -0.42 47.83 17.13
CA GLY A 22 -0.85 47.79 15.73
C GLY A 22 0.28 47.52 14.75
N LEU A 23 1.45 48.13 14.95
CA LEU A 23 2.65 47.86 14.16
C LEU A 23 3.14 46.42 14.35
N ALA A 24 3.15 45.92 15.58
CA ALA A 24 3.52 44.54 15.86
C ALA A 24 2.51 43.54 15.27
N TRP A 25 1.22 43.87 15.23
CA TRP A 25 0.20 43.07 14.56
C TRP A 25 0.38 43.06 13.04
N ASN A 26 0.65 44.22 12.43
CA ASN A 26 0.91 44.35 10.99
C ASN A 26 2.22 43.65 10.57
N ALA A 27 3.26 43.74 11.40
CA ALA A 27 4.54 43.07 11.20
C ALA A 27 4.49 41.55 11.43
N GLY A 28 3.33 40.97 11.78
CA GLY A 28 3.16 39.54 12.00
C GLY A 28 3.75 39.03 13.31
N LEU A 29 4.12 39.91 14.26
CA LEU A 29 4.75 39.51 15.52
C LEU A 29 3.82 38.65 16.40
N PHE A 30 2.50 38.78 16.21
CA PHE A 30 1.48 37.99 16.90
C PHE A 30 0.83 36.92 16.02
N SER A 31 1.31 36.68 14.79
CA SER A 31 0.75 35.66 13.89
C SER A 31 1.20 34.24 14.21
N GLY A 32 1.71 33.99 15.43
CA GLY A 32 2.22 32.70 15.90
C GLY A 32 1.25 31.54 15.66
N ALA A 33 -0.06 31.79 15.74
CA ALA A 33 -1.10 30.81 15.45
C ALA A 33 -1.17 30.42 13.95
N ALA A 34 -0.99 31.38 13.04
CA ALA A 34 -0.98 31.11 11.60
C ALA A 34 0.31 30.38 11.16
N THR A 35 1.45 30.75 11.76
CA THR A 35 2.73 30.05 11.52
C THR A 35 2.73 28.65 12.12
N ALA A 36 2.10 28.45 13.28
CA ALA A 36 1.93 27.14 13.89
C ALA A 36 1.01 26.24 13.03
N ALA A 37 -0.13 26.76 12.57
CA ALA A 37 -1.02 26.02 11.67
C ALA A 37 -0.35 25.68 10.32
N ALA A 38 0.46 26.60 9.77
CA ALA A 38 1.24 26.34 8.57
C ALA A 38 2.30 25.23 8.81
N ALA A 39 3.03 25.29 9.93
CA ALA A 39 4.00 24.28 10.32
C ALA A 39 3.35 22.91 10.58
N GLU A 40 2.18 22.88 11.22
CA GLU A 40 1.39 21.67 11.48
C GLU A 40 0.89 21.05 10.16
N SER A 41 0.41 21.87 9.22
CA SER A 41 0.01 21.40 7.89
C SER A 41 1.19 20.90 7.06
N ALA A 42 2.39 21.48 7.23
CA ALA A 42 3.61 21.02 6.57
C ALA A 42 4.08 19.67 7.16
N ALA A 43 4.03 19.53 8.49
CA ALA A 43 4.34 18.29 9.18
C ALA A 43 3.39 17.15 8.76
N MET A 44 2.07 17.40 8.67
CA MET A 44 1.11 16.40 8.19
C MET A 44 1.39 15.96 6.74
N ARG A 45 1.78 16.87 5.85
CA ARG A 45 2.15 16.53 4.47
C ARG A 45 3.44 15.70 4.41
N GLU A 46 4.40 16.01 5.26
CA GLU A 46 5.67 15.27 5.36
C GLU A 46 5.47 13.87 5.97
N GLU A 47 4.58 13.74 6.95
CA GLU A 47 4.15 12.44 7.49
C GLU A 47 3.39 11.62 6.43
N ALA A 48 2.50 12.26 5.68
CA ALA A 48 1.78 11.59 4.58
C ALA A 48 2.74 11.11 3.48
N ALA A 49 3.76 11.92 3.14
CA ALA A 49 4.80 11.55 2.19
C ALA A 49 5.62 10.34 2.70
N ARG A 50 6.07 10.36 3.96
CA ARG A 50 6.77 9.22 4.59
C ARG A 50 5.91 7.96 4.62
N ARG A 51 4.61 8.10 4.91
CA ARG A 51 3.67 6.98 4.87
C ARG A 51 3.51 6.44 3.45
N ALA A 52 3.41 7.31 2.45
CA ALA A 52 3.30 6.92 1.05
C ALA A 52 4.56 6.21 0.55
N GLU A 53 5.76 6.68 0.94
CA GLU A 53 7.03 6.02 0.64
C GLU A 53 7.10 4.61 1.26
N GLN A 54 6.74 4.49 2.54
CA GLN A 54 6.72 3.20 3.23
C GLN A 54 5.71 2.23 2.59
N LEU A 55 4.52 2.73 2.22
CA LEU A 55 3.51 1.95 1.53
C LEU A 55 4.01 1.54 0.15
N ALA A 56 4.60 2.44 -0.65
CA ALA A 56 5.12 2.12 -1.98
C ALA A 56 6.16 0.99 -1.94
N PHE A 57 7.03 0.98 -0.93
CA PHE A 57 8.02 -0.09 -0.75
C PHE A 57 7.38 -1.41 -0.28
N THR A 58 6.43 -1.33 0.64
CA THR A 58 5.82 -2.53 1.27
C THR A 58 4.70 -3.13 0.43
N GLU A 59 4.04 -2.33 -0.40
CA GLU A 59 2.85 -2.67 -1.19
C GLU A 59 3.12 -3.81 -2.17
N VAL A 60 4.29 -3.84 -2.80
CA VAL A 60 4.70 -4.96 -3.65
C VAL A 60 4.66 -6.26 -2.84
N TYR A 61 5.13 -6.26 -1.60
CA TYR A 61 5.10 -7.46 -0.74
C TYR A 61 3.69 -7.77 -0.21
N LEU A 62 2.88 -6.76 0.09
CA LEU A 62 1.49 -6.94 0.56
C LEU A 62 0.55 -7.47 -0.52
N ARG A 63 0.87 -7.22 -1.80
CA ARG A 63 0.11 -7.72 -2.94
C ARG A 63 0.43 -9.17 -3.29
N HIS A 64 1.55 -9.74 -2.83
CA HIS A 64 1.88 -11.13 -3.13
C HIS A 64 1.57 -12.03 -1.94
N GLU A 65 0.78 -13.08 -2.18
CA GLU A 65 0.44 -14.10 -1.19
C GLU A 65 0.96 -15.45 -1.66
N THR A 66 1.67 -16.17 -0.79
CA THR A 66 2.10 -17.55 -1.05
C THR A 66 1.31 -18.49 -0.17
N LYS A 67 0.69 -19.52 -0.77
CA LYS A 67 -0.03 -20.57 -0.06
C LYS A 67 0.63 -21.92 -0.32
N GLU A 68 1.03 -22.61 0.73
CA GLU A 68 1.45 -24.01 0.63
C GLU A 68 0.25 -24.92 0.90
N MET A 69 -0.12 -25.70 -0.11
CA MET A 69 -1.26 -26.60 -0.08
C MET A 69 -0.77 -28.05 -0.11
N ARG A 70 -1.41 -28.92 0.67
CA ARG A 70 -1.24 -30.37 0.52
C ARG A 70 -2.40 -30.95 -0.27
N VAL A 71 -2.06 -31.87 -1.17
CA VAL A 71 -3.05 -32.63 -1.95
C VAL A 71 -3.81 -33.56 -1.01
N ALA A 72 -5.13 -33.44 -0.98
CA ALA A 72 -6.00 -34.35 -0.24
C ALA A 72 -6.14 -35.71 -0.95
N ASN A 73 -6.69 -36.71 -0.26
CA ASN A 73 -6.89 -38.02 -0.86
C ASN A 73 -7.91 -37.94 -2.01
N GLY A 74 -7.55 -38.45 -3.19
CA GLY A 74 -8.38 -38.41 -4.40
C GLY A 74 -8.57 -37.02 -5.01
N GLU A 75 -7.84 -36.01 -4.53
CA GLU A 75 -7.96 -34.65 -5.02
C GLU A 75 -7.32 -34.46 -6.40
N THR A 76 -7.97 -33.65 -7.24
CA THR A 76 -7.42 -33.20 -8.51
C THR A 76 -6.67 -31.88 -8.35
N LEU A 77 -5.73 -31.59 -9.25
CA LEU A 77 -5.04 -30.29 -9.26
C LEU A 77 -6.05 -29.12 -9.37
N ALA A 78 -7.09 -29.26 -10.20
CA ALA A 78 -8.15 -28.27 -10.32
C ALA A 78 -8.92 -28.07 -9.01
N GLY A 79 -9.23 -29.15 -8.28
CA GLY A 79 -9.87 -29.09 -6.96
C GLY A 79 -8.99 -28.37 -5.92
N LEU A 80 -7.69 -28.62 -5.94
CA LEU A 80 -6.73 -27.97 -5.05
C LEU A 80 -6.65 -26.47 -5.32
N LEU A 81 -6.61 -26.06 -6.59
CA LEU A 81 -6.59 -24.64 -6.99
C LEU A 81 -7.86 -23.92 -6.56
N ALA A 82 -9.03 -24.54 -6.79
CA ALA A 82 -10.31 -23.98 -6.36
C ALA A 82 -10.37 -23.83 -4.82
N ARG A 83 -9.92 -24.85 -4.07
CA ARG A 83 -9.87 -24.77 -2.59
C ARG A 83 -8.91 -23.68 -2.10
N ALA A 84 -7.82 -23.43 -2.82
CA ALA A 84 -6.87 -22.37 -2.48
C ALA A 84 -7.42 -20.95 -2.75
N GLY A 85 -8.56 -20.85 -3.44
CA GLY A 85 -9.22 -19.59 -3.79
C GLY A 85 -8.91 -19.10 -5.19
N ALA A 86 -8.33 -19.93 -6.07
CA ALA A 86 -8.16 -19.57 -7.48
C ALA A 86 -9.53 -19.50 -8.17
N SER A 87 -9.72 -18.49 -9.03
CA SER A 87 -10.90 -18.39 -9.87
C SER A 87 -11.00 -19.55 -10.86
N SER A 88 -12.20 -19.81 -11.38
CA SER A 88 -12.40 -20.84 -12.43
C SER A 88 -11.57 -20.55 -13.68
N SER A 89 -11.42 -19.28 -14.06
CA SER A 89 -10.57 -18.86 -15.20
C SER A 89 -9.10 -19.14 -14.94
N ASP A 90 -8.60 -18.81 -13.75
CA ASP A 90 -7.21 -19.06 -13.37
C ASP A 90 -6.91 -20.57 -13.29
N THR A 91 -7.86 -21.34 -12.75
CA THR A 91 -7.76 -22.80 -12.69
C THR A 91 -7.64 -23.39 -14.10
N ASN A 92 -8.50 -22.97 -15.03
CA ASN A 92 -8.46 -23.45 -16.41
C ASN A 92 -7.16 -23.05 -17.13
N ALA A 93 -6.69 -21.82 -16.96
CA ALA A 93 -5.45 -21.33 -17.55
C ALA A 93 -4.22 -22.10 -17.02
N ALA A 94 -4.18 -22.33 -15.70
CA ALA A 94 -3.15 -23.14 -15.06
C ALA A 94 -3.17 -24.59 -15.56
N MET A 95 -4.35 -25.21 -15.62
CA MET A 95 -4.48 -26.60 -16.09
C MET A 95 -4.03 -26.73 -17.54
N SER A 96 -4.40 -25.78 -18.41
CA SER A 96 -3.95 -25.73 -19.80
C SER A 96 -2.42 -25.64 -19.89
N SER A 97 -1.80 -24.66 -19.21
CA SER A 97 -0.35 -24.46 -19.24
C SER A 97 0.47 -25.62 -18.66
N ILE A 98 -0.04 -26.31 -17.64
CA ILE A 98 0.66 -27.43 -17.00
C ILE A 98 0.49 -28.73 -17.79
N SER A 99 -0.64 -28.90 -18.49
CA SER A 99 -0.98 -30.18 -19.15
C SER A 99 0.04 -30.63 -20.20
N ASP A 100 0.77 -29.70 -20.81
CA ASP A 100 1.83 -29.99 -21.78
C ASP A 100 3.09 -30.60 -21.15
N VAL A 101 3.38 -30.25 -19.88
CA VAL A 101 4.63 -30.62 -19.19
C VAL A 101 4.44 -31.64 -18.07
N TYR A 102 3.22 -31.77 -17.55
CA TYR A 102 2.92 -32.66 -16.44
C TYR A 102 1.53 -33.27 -16.57
N ASN A 103 1.45 -34.60 -16.45
CA ASN A 103 0.17 -35.31 -16.38
C ASN A 103 -0.46 -35.14 -14.98
N PRO A 104 -1.59 -34.42 -14.84
CA PRO A 104 -2.22 -34.16 -13.54
C PRO A 104 -2.66 -35.42 -12.79
N ARG A 105 -2.85 -36.56 -13.47
CA ARG A 105 -3.22 -37.84 -12.85
C ARG A 105 -2.10 -38.46 -12.02
N ARG A 106 -0.87 -37.95 -12.16
CA ARG A 106 0.27 -38.39 -11.35
C ARG A 106 0.35 -37.69 -9.99
N LEU A 107 -0.58 -36.78 -9.72
CA LEU A 107 -0.66 -36.08 -8.44
C LEU A 107 -0.94 -37.09 -7.32
N ARG A 108 -0.12 -37.04 -6.27
CA ARG A 108 -0.23 -37.95 -5.12
C ARG A 108 -0.85 -37.25 -3.92
N PRO A 109 -1.68 -37.95 -3.12
CA PRO A 109 -2.09 -37.45 -1.81
C PRO A 109 -0.88 -37.11 -0.94
N GLY A 110 -0.97 -36.01 -0.19
CA GLY A 110 0.09 -35.51 0.69
C GLY A 110 1.17 -34.67 0.00
N GLN A 111 1.18 -34.61 -1.34
CA GLN A 111 2.15 -33.81 -2.10
C GLN A 111 1.97 -32.31 -1.79
N ALA A 112 3.09 -31.62 -1.54
CA ALA A 112 3.10 -30.18 -1.31
C ALA A 112 3.12 -29.42 -2.65
N ILE A 113 2.24 -28.43 -2.75
CA ILE A 113 2.13 -27.51 -3.90
C ILE A 113 2.17 -26.08 -3.37
N SER A 114 3.10 -25.28 -3.88
CA SER A 114 3.18 -23.85 -3.61
C SER A 114 2.40 -23.09 -4.67
N LEU A 115 1.49 -22.24 -4.22
CA LEU A 115 0.68 -21.38 -5.06
C LEU A 115 1.03 -19.92 -4.78
N TYR A 116 1.16 -19.14 -5.84
CA TYR A 116 1.49 -17.72 -5.78
C TYR A 116 0.30 -16.92 -6.29
N PHE A 117 -0.19 -16.02 -5.46
CA PHE A 117 -1.30 -15.13 -5.75
C PHE A 117 -0.80 -13.69 -5.76
N GLN A 118 -1.38 -12.90 -6.64
CA GLN A 118 -1.28 -11.45 -6.64
C GLN A 118 -2.66 -10.86 -6.35
N ARG A 119 -2.74 -10.00 -5.34
CA ARG A 119 -3.96 -9.33 -4.93
C ARG A 119 -4.14 -8.05 -5.72
N ASP A 120 -5.31 -7.91 -6.32
CA ASP A 120 -5.77 -6.68 -6.96
C ASP A 120 -7.11 -6.28 -6.33
N GLY A 121 -7.03 -5.39 -5.33
CA GLY A 121 -8.19 -5.04 -4.50
C GLY A 121 -8.73 -6.22 -3.69
N ALA A 122 -10.01 -6.57 -3.89
CA ALA A 122 -10.66 -7.69 -3.21
C ALA A 122 -10.31 -9.05 -3.84
N ASP A 123 -9.90 -9.06 -5.11
CA ASP A 123 -9.66 -10.27 -5.87
C ASP A 123 -8.21 -10.75 -5.74
N ALA A 124 -8.04 -12.07 -5.67
CA ALA A 124 -6.73 -12.71 -5.71
C ALA A 124 -6.59 -13.45 -7.04
N GLN A 125 -5.58 -13.08 -7.81
CA GLN A 125 -5.28 -13.71 -9.09
C GLN A 125 -4.13 -14.70 -8.92
N LEU A 126 -4.29 -15.91 -9.44
CA LEU A 126 -3.21 -16.89 -9.45
C LEU A 126 -2.16 -16.49 -10.49
N THR A 127 -0.93 -16.26 -10.03
CA THR A 127 0.21 -15.86 -10.85
C THR A 127 1.23 -16.97 -11.04
N GLY A 128 1.26 -17.96 -10.15
CA GLY A 128 2.18 -19.08 -10.30
C GLY A 128 1.81 -20.33 -9.50
N ILE A 129 2.36 -21.45 -9.95
CA ILE A 129 2.28 -22.76 -9.30
C ILE A 129 3.66 -23.39 -9.34
N ALA A 130 4.13 -23.94 -8.22
CA ALA A 130 5.35 -24.72 -8.16
C ALA A 130 5.17 -25.99 -7.32
N PHE A 131 5.65 -27.13 -7.81
CA PHE A 131 5.70 -28.37 -7.04
C PHE A 131 6.78 -29.31 -7.55
N ARG A 132 7.25 -30.21 -6.68
CA ARG A 132 8.12 -31.31 -7.08
C ARG A 132 7.27 -32.50 -7.51
N SER A 133 7.52 -32.99 -8.71
CA SER A 133 7.00 -34.25 -9.23
C SER A 133 8.00 -35.38 -8.97
N GLU A 134 7.52 -36.57 -8.61
CA GLU A 134 8.36 -37.76 -8.53
C GLU A 134 8.40 -38.47 -9.89
N PRO A 135 9.59 -38.83 -10.42
CA PRO A 135 10.90 -38.79 -9.77
C PRO A 135 11.68 -37.50 -10.09
N GLY A 136 11.93 -36.66 -9.08
CA GLY A 136 12.97 -35.62 -9.09
C GLY A 136 12.77 -34.35 -9.94
N ALA A 137 11.69 -34.21 -10.72
CA ALA A 137 11.50 -33.02 -11.57
C ALA A 137 10.67 -31.94 -10.86
N SER A 138 11.08 -30.67 -10.97
CA SER A 138 10.27 -29.53 -10.50
C SER A 138 9.40 -29.03 -11.64
N VAL A 139 8.10 -28.87 -11.38
CA VAL A 139 7.16 -28.23 -12.30
C VAL A 139 6.89 -26.83 -11.77
N THR A 140 7.11 -25.84 -12.63
CA THR A 140 6.81 -24.44 -12.33
C THR A 140 6.07 -23.83 -13.51
N ALA A 141 4.91 -23.25 -13.25
CA ALA A 141 4.12 -22.52 -14.23
C ALA A 141 3.87 -21.12 -13.68
N ASN A 142 4.23 -20.10 -14.45
CA ASN A 142 4.01 -18.70 -14.11
C ASN A 142 3.20 -18.03 -15.21
N ARG A 143 2.36 -17.07 -14.82
CA ARG A 143 1.66 -16.19 -15.74
C ARG A 143 2.67 -15.31 -16.45
N THR A 144 2.74 -15.42 -17.77
CA THR A 144 3.51 -14.50 -18.60
C THR A 144 2.60 -13.38 -19.08
N THR A 145 2.91 -12.15 -18.71
CA THR A 145 2.35 -10.98 -19.40
C THR A 145 3.15 -10.80 -20.67
N THR A 146 2.59 -11.22 -21.81
CA THR A 146 3.16 -10.83 -23.11
C THR A 146 3.00 -9.33 -23.25
N VAL A 147 4.02 -8.57 -22.86
CA VAL A 147 4.11 -7.15 -23.19
C VAL A 147 4.33 -7.09 -24.68
N ARG A 148 3.24 -6.95 -25.44
CA ARG A 148 3.32 -6.66 -26.87
C ARG A 148 3.84 -5.23 -26.99
N ALA A 149 5.16 -5.09 -27.01
CA ALA A 149 5.81 -3.84 -27.36
C ALA A 149 5.26 -3.41 -28.72
N LEU A 150 4.39 -2.39 -28.71
CA LEU A 150 3.98 -1.68 -29.90
C LEU A 150 5.21 -0.91 -30.39
N LEU A 151 6.05 -1.59 -31.17
CA LEU A 151 6.99 -0.91 -32.06
C LEU A 151 6.15 -0.23 -33.15
N ARG A 152 5.96 1.08 -32.99
CA ARG A 152 5.69 1.99 -34.10
C ARG A 152 6.89 2.89 -34.27
#